data_AF-A8X3J7-F1
#
_entry.id   AF-A8X3J7-F1
#
_cell.length_a   1.000
_cell.length_b   1.000
_cell.length_c   1.000
_cell.angle_alpha   90.00
_cell.angle_beta   90.00
_cell.angle_gamma   90.00
#
_symmetry.space_group_name_H-M   'P 1'
#
loop_
_entity.id
_entity.type
_entity.pdbx_description
1 polymer ?
#
loop_
_entity_poly.entity_id
_entity_poly.type
_entity_poly.pdbx_seq_one_letter_code
_entity_poly.pdbx_strand_id
1 'polypeptide(L)'
;MVTVRGAPEPYSSFPMSVNTGAWDECVQICFLKYSCFLAYSNSSLMCVLYGAGDVRKIRNDQEESETLEKVSFKIETTNKCSSDPSGMFDGMLSSFKNSKFNTAEIITSENYYEVKIISENITDCGMQIRPEIDFSVSILGLFMFILVILLQQDTSSFPRHRHFPGKKD
;
A
#
# COMPACT_ATOMS: atom_id res chain seq x y z
N MET A 1 -0.41 -13.68 13.00
CA MET A 1 0.08 -12.39 12.47
C MET A 1 0.12 -11.41 13.63
N VAL A 2 1.02 -10.43 13.61
CA VAL A 2 1.16 -9.43 14.68
C VAL A 2 0.67 -8.09 14.19
N THR A 3 -0.29 -7.52 14.90
CA THR A 3 -0.95 -6.28 14.52
C THR A 3 -0.37 -5.11 15.31
N VAL A 4 -0.07 -4.02 14.60
CA VAL A 4 0.40 -2.76 15.16
C VAL A 4 -0.35 -1.59 14.52
N ARG A 5 -0.31 -0.44 15.19
CA ARG A 5 -0.85 0.82 14.66
C ARG A 5 0.15 1.41 13.68
N GLY A 6 -0.36 1.94 12.57
CA GLY A 6 0.51 2.42 11.52
C GLY A 6 -0.05 2.27 10.12
N ALA A 7 0.66 2.89 9.18
CA ALA A 7 0.36 2.82 7.75
C ALA A 7 1.65 2.66 6.93
N PRO A 8 1.63 1.88 5.83
CA PRO A 8 2.72 1.84 4.87
C PRO A 8 2.97 3.23 4.27
N GLU A 9 4.24 3.66 4.13
CA GLU A 9 4.54 4.93 3.48
C GLU A 9 4.22 4.85 1.97
N PRO A 10 3.46 5.80 1.41
CA PRO A 10 2.92 5.70 0.05
C PRO A 10 4.01 5.63 -1.03
N TYR A 11 5.17 6.25 -0.81
CA TYR A 11 6.28 6.27 -1.77
C TYR A 11 7.21 5.05 -1.67
N SER A 12 7.00 4.18 -0.69
CA SER A 12 7.83 2.99 -0.48
C SER A 12 7.02 1.70 -0.37
N SER A 13 5.76 1.75 -0.83
CA SER A 13 4.79 0.67 -0.69
C SER A 13 3.99 0.46 -1.97
N PHE A 14 4.04 -0.76 -2.52
CA PHE A 14 3.40 -1.14 -3.77
C PHE A 14 2.46 -2.33 -3.52
N PRO A 15 1.13 -2.13 -3.45
CA PRO A 15 0.22 -3.18 -3.03
C PRO A 15 0.13 -4.30 -4.06
N MET A 16 0.14 -5.56 -3.60
CA MET A 16 -0.11 -6.71 -4.46
C MET A 16 -1.61 -6.87 -4.79
N SER A 17 -2.49 -6.38 -3.90
CA SER A 17 -3.94 -6.36 -4.10
C SER A 17 -4.61 -5.37 -3.17
N VAL A 18 -5.68 -4.75 -3.66
CA VAL A 18 -6.51 -3.78 -2.93
C VAL A 18 -7.95 -4.25 -3.00
N ASN A 19 -8.54 -4.54 -1.85
CA ASN A 19 -9.91 -4.99 -1.68
C ASN A 19 -10.61 -4.13 -0.61
N THR A 20 -11.91 -4.39 -0.40
CA THR A 20 -12.66 -3.90 0.77
C THR A 20 -13.12 -5.09 1.60
N GLY A 21 -13.15 -4.94 2.92
CA GLY A 21 -13.55 -6.03 3.81
C GLY A 21 -13.30 -5.74 5.29
N ALA A 22 -13.85 -6.58 6.16
CA ALA A 22 -13.59 -6.47 7.59
C ALA A 22 -12.11 -6.76 7.89
N TRP A 23 -11.61 -6.18 8.98
CA TRP A 23 -10.20 -6.34 9.36
C TRP A 23 -9.79 -7.82 9.50
N ASP A 24 -10.61 -8.61 10.18
CA ASP A 24 -10.30 -10.02 10.44
C ASP A 24 -10.27 -10.84 9.15
N GLU A 25 -11.14 -10.51 8.18
CA GLU A 25 -11.11 -11.10 6.85
C GLU A 25 -9.82 -10.72 6.11
N CYS A 26 -9.42 -9.46 6.18
CA CYS A 26 -8.19 -8.99 5.54
C CYS A 26 -6.94 -9.71 6.07
N VAL A 27 -6.84 -9.82 7.40
CA VAL A 27 -5.78 -10.55 8.08
C VAL A 27 -5.82 -12.03 7.69
N GLN A 28 -7.00 -12.65 7.69
CA GLN A 28 -7.16 -14.06 7.33
C GLN A 28 -6.74 -14.34 5.88
N ILE A 29 -7.12 -13.47 4.94
CA ILE A 29 -6.71 -13.57 3.54
C ILE A 29 -5.18 -13.51 3.43
N CYS A 30 -4.53 -12.56 4.11
CA CYS A 30 -3.08 -12.47 4.11
C CYS A 30 -2.40 -13.69 4.75
N PHE A 31 -2.98 -14.20 5.84
CA PHE A 31 -2.48 -15.39 6.51
C PHE A 31 -2.49 -16.61 5.58
N LEU A 32 -3.58 -16.82 4.84
CA LEU A 32 -3.72 -17.94 3.90
C LEU A 32 -2.88 -17.75 2.63
N LYS A 33 -2.70 -16.52 2.17
CA LYS A 33 -1.96 -16.24 0.94
C LYS A 33 -0.46 -16.36 1.19
N TYR A 34 0.16 -17.32 0.51
CA TYR A 34 1.58 -17.63 0.68
C TYR A 34 2.49 -16.41 0.42
N SER A 35 2.19 -15.61 -0.60
CA SER A 35 2.98 -14.43 -0.97
C SER A 35 2.69 -13.17 -0.15
N CYS A 36 1.70 -13.19 0.76
CA CYS A 36 1.38 -12.02 1.56
C CYS A 36 2.30 -11.93 2.78
N PHE A 37 2.85 -10.75 3.00
CA PHE A 37 3.70 -10.40 4.13
C PHE A 37 3.01 -9.44 5.10
N LEU A 38 2.26 -8.47 4.57
CA LEU A 38 1.62 -7.42 5.37
C LEU A 38 0.18 -7.22 4.90
N ALA A 39 -0.74 -7.08 5.86
CA ALA A 39 -2.09 -6.57 5.62
C ALA A 39 -2.21 -5.16 6.20
N TYR A 40 -2.88 -4.23 5.51
CA TYR A 40 -3.20 -2.88 5.96
C TYR A 40 -4.70 -2.64 5.90
N SER A 41 -5.21 -1.87 6.86
CA SER A 41 -6.58 -1.38 6.87
C SER A 41 -6.70 -0.02 7.54
N ASN A 42 -7.82 0.65 7.27
CA ASN A 42 -8.22 1.92 7.85
C ASN A 42 -9.73 1.93 8.14
N SER A 43 -10.25 3.05 8.63
CA SER A 43 -11.67 3.25 8.97
C SER A 43 -12.63 3.06 7.80
N SER A 44 -12.15 3.15 6.56
CA SER A 44 -12.94 2.94 5.33
C SER A 44 -13.04 1.46 4.92
N LEU A 45 -12.62 0.51 5.78
CA LEU A 45 -12.60 -0.92 5.48
C LEU A 45 -11.72 -1.28 4.27
N MET A 46 -10.71 -0.46 3.99
CA MET A 46 -9.70 -0.81 3.00
C MET A 46 -8.97 -2.06 3.46
N CYS A 47 -8.75 -3.00 2.56
CA CYS A 47 -7.93 -4.17 2.79
C CYS A 47 -6.84 -4.22 1.73
N VAL A 48 -5.64 -3.85 2.12
CA VAL A 48 -4.49 -3.81 1.22
C VAL A 48 -3.50 -4.87 1.64
N LEU A 49 -3.09 -5.70 0.69
CA LEU A 49 -2.10 -6.74 0.91
C LEU A 49 -0.79 -6.34 0.25
N TYR A 50 0.33 -6.67 0.90
CA TYR A 50 1.67 -6.46 0.37
C TYR A 50 2.46 -7.76 0.46
N GLY A 51 3.30 -8.03 -0.54
CA GLY A 51 4.30 -9.08 -0.49
C GLY A 51 5.58 -8.65 0.23
N ALA A 52 6.49 -9.61 0.44
CA ALA A 52 7.83 -9.30 0.91
C ALA A 52 8.60 -8.53 -0.17
N GLY A 53 9.11 -7.34 0.18
CA GLY A 53 9.81 -6.44 -0.75
C GLY A 53 8.90 -5.37 -1.39
N ASP A 54 7.58 -5.52 -1.29
CA ASP A 54 6.61 -4.53 -1.78
C ASP A 54 6.47 -3.33 -0.83
N VAL A 55 6.89 -3.48 0.42
CA VAL A 55 6.81 -2.46 1.47
C VAL A 55 8.16 -2.34 2.15
N ARG A 56 8.66 -1.11 2.32
CA ARG A 56 9.92 -0.84 3.01
C ARG A 56 9.75 -0.14 4.34
N LYS A 57 8.90 0.88 4.39
CA LYS A 57 8.67 1.67 5.60
C LYS A 57 7.20 1.68 5.97
N ILE A 58 6.94 1.41 7.23
CA ILE A 58 5.62 1.49 7.84
C ILE A 58 5.75 2.49 8.99
N ARG A 59 4.87 3.48 9.03
CA ARG A 59 4.78 4.43 10.14
C ARG A 59 4.42 3.66 11.43
N ASN A 60 5.12 3.92 12.51
CA ASN A 60 4.84 3.36 13.83
C ASN A 60 4.04 4.38 14.63
N ASP A 61 2.72 4.23 14.62
CA ASP A 61 1.83 5.19 15.26
C ASP A 61 1.72 4.88 16.76
N GLN A 62 2.37 5.71 17.58
CA GLN A 62 2.34 5.60 19.05
C GLN A 62 0.92 5.83 19.61
N GLU A 63 0.15 6.66 18.92
CA GLU A 63 -1.24 6.99 19.26
C GLU A 63 -2.22 6.47 18.21
N GLU A 64 -3.49 6.46 18.56
CA GLU A 64 -4.53 6.03 17.64
C GLU A 64 -4.80 7.12 16.60
N SER A 65 -4.55 6.80 15.33
CA SER A 65 -4.87 7.70 14.22
C SER A 65 -6.38 7.89 14.08
N GLU A 66 -6.82 9.09 13.68
CA GLU A 66 -8.23 9.39 13.34
C GLU A 66 -8.78 8.44 12.26
N THR A 67 -7.91 7.94 11.40
CA THR A 67 -8.24 7.00 10.32
C THR A 67 -8.17 5.54 10.74
N LEU A 68 -7.92 5.24 12.03
CA LEU A 68 -7.83 3.89 12.59
C LEU A 68 -6.89 2.96 11.81
N GLU A 69 -5.78 3.53 11.35
CA GLU A 69 -4.79 2.85 10.53
C GLU A 69 -4.05 1.79 11.32
N LYS A 70 -4.01 0.60 10.75
CA LYS A 70 -3.33 -0.55 11.34
C LYS A 70 -2.77 -1.46 10.26
N VAL A 71 -1.70 -2.15 10.64
CA VAL A 71 -1.09 -3.19 9.82
C VAL A 71 -0.95 -4.50 10.60
N SER A 72 -0.88 -5.62 9.90
CA SER A 72 -0.59 -6.92 10.48
C SER A 72 0.52 -7.61 9.72
N PHE A 73 1.62 -7.90 10.42
CA PHE A 73 2.79 -8.59 9.90
C PHE A 73 2.61 -10.10 9.97
N LYS A 74 2.90 -10.78 8.87
CA LYS A 74 3.04 -12.22 8.83
C LYS A 74 4.47 -12.57 9.24
N ILE A 75 4.59 -13.19 10.40
CA ILE A 75 5.86 -13.55 11.02
C ILE A 75 5.89 -15.05 11.32
N GLU A 76 7.06 -15.69 11.20
CA GLU A 76 7.24 -17.12 11.54
C GLU A 76 7.37 -17.28 13.05
N THR A 77 6.30 -17.74 13.70
CA THR A 77 6.17 -17.83 15.17
C THR A 77 7.44 -18.32 15.85
N THR A 78 8.02 -17.50 16.74
CA THR A 78 8.94 -17.98 17.77
C THR A 78 8.12 -18.40 18.99
N ASN A 79 8.66 -19.27 19.84
CA ASN A 79 7.96 -19.77 21.05
C ASN A 79 7.77 -18.70 22.15
N LYS A 80 7.97 -17.41 21.83
CA LYS A 80 7.95 -16.28 22.75
C LYS A 80 6.97 -15.23 22.25
N CYS A 81 5.74 -15.28 22.75
CA CYS A 81 4.80 -14.16 22.59
C CYS A 81 5.17 -13.10 23.64
N SER A 82 5.72 -11.98 23.20
CA SER A 82 5.88 -10.78 24.04
C SER A 82 4.56 -9.99 24.07
N SER A 83 4.30 -9.27 25.17
CA SER A 83 3.20 -8.30 25.23
C SER A 83 3.53 -6.99 24.50
N ASP A 84 4.80 -6.76 24.19
CA ASP A 84 5.29 -5.61 23.43
C ASP A 84 5.58 -6.01 21.97
N PRO A 85 5.07 -5.26 20.96
CA PRO A 85 5.30 -5.56 19.55
C PRO A 85 6.78 -5.57 19.16
N SER A 86 7.58 -4.66 19.71
CA SER A 86 9.03 -4.58 19.44
C SER A 86 9.73 -5.86 19.92
N GLY A 87 9.33 -6.36 21.09
CA GLY A 87 9.80 -7.64 21.62
C GLY A 87 9.34 -8.87 20.83
N MET A 88 8.31 -8.75 19.97
CA MET A 88 7.92 -9.81 19.04
C MET A 88 8.78 -9.81 17.77
N PHE A 89 9.32 -8.64 17.37
CA PHE A 89 10.11 -8.49 16.15
C PHE A 89 11.62 -8.64 16.37
N ASP A 90 12.12 -8.47 17.60
CA ASP A 90 13.54 -8.57 17.91
C ASP A 90 14.13 -9.94 17.56
N GLY A 91 15.14 -9.94 16.68
CA GLY A 91 15.79 -11.15 16.17
C GLY A 91 14.91 -12.05 15.30
N MET A 92 13.73 -11.58 14.87
CA MET A 92 12.78 -12.40 14.14
C MET A 92 12.97 -12.28 12.63
N LEU A 93 13.22 -13.42 11.99
CA LEU A 93 13.28 -13.56 10.54
C LEU A 93 12.03 -14.28 10.05
N SER A 94 11.35 -13.69 9.06
CA SER A 94 10.24 -14.35 8.39
C SER A 94 10.76 -15.01 7.11
N SER A 95 10.72 -16.34 7.04
CA SER A 95 11.12 -17.08 5.84
C SER A 95 9.95 -17.20 4.85
N PHE A 96 10.25 -17.01 3.56
CA PHE A 96 9.26 -17.18 2.50
C PHE A 96 9.68 -18.31 1.56
N LYS A 97 9.11 -19.52 1.77
CA LYS A 97 9.30 -20.72 0.92
C LYS A 97 8.70 -20.62 -0.50
N ASN A 98 9.49 -20.35 -1.55
CA ASN A 98 9.08 -20.11 -2.96
C ASN A 98 9.04 -18.63 -3.39
N SER A 99 9.73 -17.73 -2.67
CA SER A 99 9.98 -16.36 -3.12
C SER A 99 11.42 -16.20 -3.62
N LYS A 100 11.74 -15.20 -4.46
CA LYS A 100 13.12 -14.88 -4.86
C LYS A 100 13.97 -14.33 -3.69
N PHE A 101 13.35 -14.11 -2.55
CA PHE A 101 13.93 -13.61 -1.32
C PHE A 101 13.80 -14.67 -0.23
N ASN A 102 14.89 -14.94 0.48
CA ASN A 102 14.93 -16.05 1.43
C ASN A 102 14.29 -15.65 2.77
N THR A 103 14.44 -14.39 3.18
CA THR A 103 14.05 -13.93 4.52
C THR A 103 13.76 -12.43 4.56
N ALA A 104 12.87 -12.00 5.44
CA ALA A 104 12.68 -10.59 5.80
C ALA A 104 12.88 -10.36 7.30
N GLU A 105 13.54 -9.26 7.63
CA GLU A 105 13.77 -8.75 8.99
C GLU A 105 12.96 -7.47 9.19
N ILE A 106 12.29 -7.34 10.34
CA ILE A 106 11.54 -6.14 10.71
C ILE A 106 12.36 -5.39 11.76
N ILE A 107 12.91 -4.25 11.37
CA ILE A 107 13.69 -3.37 12.24
C ILE A 107 12.74 -2.35 12.86
N THR A 108 12.62 -2.37 14.19
CA THR A 108 11.75 -1.46 14.92
C THR A 108 12.51 -0.19 15.27
N SER A 109 11.91 0.98 14.99
CA SER A 109 12.37 2.30 15.41
C SER A 109 11.21 3.07 16.07
N GLU A 110 11.51 4.21 16.69
CA GLU A 110 10.53 5.05 17.39
C GLU A 110 9.34 5.43 16.50
N ASN A 111 9.62 5.85 15.25
CA ASN A 111 8.62 6.39 14.33
C ASN A 111 8.27 5.45 13.16
N TYR A 112 9.05 4.38 12.96
CA TYR A 112 8.90 3.51 11.80
C TYR A 112 9.24 2.05 12.11
N TYR A 113 8.59 1.14 11.39
CA TYR A 113 9.07 -0.20 11.14
C TYR A 113 9.71 -0.23 9.76
N GLU A 114 10.97 -0.67 9.67
CA GLU A 114 11.68 -0.85 8.41
C GLU A 114 11.82 -2.33 8.07
N VAL A 115 11.42 -2.69 6.85
CA VAL A 115 11.46 -4.06 6.34
C VAL A 115 12.72 -4.21 5.51
N LYS A 116 13.63 -5.06 5.99
CA LYS A 116 14.87 -5.39 5.29
C LYS A 116 14.79 -6.80 4.72
N ILE A 117 15.08 -6.92 3.43
CA ILE A 117 15.06 -8.20 2.73
C ILE A 117 16.47 -8.79 2.71
N ILE A 118 16.59 -10.05 3.13
CA ILE A 118 17.85 -10.81 3.18
C ILE A 118 17.75 -11.95 2.14
N SER A 119 18.69 -11.97 1.20
CA SER A 119 18.79 -13.01 0.16
C SER A 119 20.22 -13.53 0.05
N GLU A 120 20.38 -14.85 -0.03
CA GLU A 120 21.69 -15.51 -0.17
C GLU A 120 22.29 -15.35 -1.58
N ASN A 121 21.46 -15.02 -2.58
CA ASN A 121 21.87 -14.90 -3.99
C ASN A 121 22.20 -13.46 -4.43
N ILE A 122 22.18 -12.49 -3.51
CA ILE A 122 22.52 -11.09 -3.81
C ILE A 122 23.82 -10.76 -3.06
N THR A 123 24.95 -11.16 -3.63
CA THR A 123 26.26 -10.61 -3.26
C THR A 123 26.32 -9.16 -3.74
N ASP A 124 26.13 -8.23 -2.82
CA ASP A 124 26.65 -6.85 -2.86
C ASP A 124 26.43 -6.03 -4.15
N CYS A 125 25.39 -6.31 -4.92
CA CYS A 125 24.81 -5.32 -5.82
C CYS A 125 23.84 -4.49 -4.98
N GLY A 126 24.29 -3.32 -4.54
CA GLY A 126 23.56 -2.41 -3.67
C GLY A 126 22.08 -2.35 -3.99
N MET A 127 21.24 -2.95 -3.14
CA MET A 127 19.80 -2.73 -3.17
C MET A 127 19.49 -1.36 -2.57
N GLN A 128 19.96 -0.32 -3.26
CA GLN A 128 19.26 0.95 -3.29
C GLN A 128 18.28 0.86 -4.46
N ILE A 129 17.21 0.07 -4.33
CA ILE A 129 16.00 0.36 -5.11
C ILE A 129 15.37 1.59 -4.45
N ARG A 130 16.05 2.74 -4.57
CA ARG A 130 15.33 4.00 -4.73
C ARG A 130 14.75 3.88 -6.13
N PRO A 131 13.43 3.84 -6.33
CA PRO A 131 12.93 4.55 -7.49
C PRO A 131 13.38 5.99 -7.28
N GLU A 132 14.50 6.41 -7.88
CA GLU A 132 14.59 7.80 -8.27
C GLU A 132 13.42 7.98 -9.23
N ILE A 133 12.36 8.61 -8.73
CA ILE A 133 11.28 9.07 -9.58
C ILE A 133 11.93 10.13 -10.46
N ASP A 134 12.39 9.72 -11.64
CA ASP A 134 12.84 10.63 -12.65
C ASP A 134 11.60 11.37 -13.17
N PHE A 135 11.42 12.60 -12.69
CA PHE A 135 10.33 13.49 -13.10
C PHE A 135 10.46 13.94 -14.58
N SER A 136 11.40 13.39 -15.36
CA SER A 136 11.62 13.74 -16.76
C SER A 136 10.50 13.33 -17.72
N VAL A 137 9.50 12.55 -17.29
CA VAL A 137 8.35 12.16 -18.13
C VAL A 137 7.03 12.71 -17.58
N SER A 138 6.85 14.05 -17.53
CA SER A 138 5.53 14.61 -17.19
C SER A 138 5.17 15.96 -17.81
N ILE A 139 5.92 16.49 -18.79
CA ILE A 139 5.49 17.73 -19.47
C ILE A 139 4.66 17.43 -20.74
N LEU A 140 4.93 16.32 -21.45
CA LEU A 140 4.17 15.94 -22.65
C LEU A 140 2.77 15.36 -22.34
N GLY A 141 2.60 14.67 -21.21
CA GLY A 141 1.31 14.11 -20.80
C GLY A 141 0.32 15.18 -20.31
N LEU A 142 0.81 16.19 -19.59
CA LEU A 142 0.01 17.35 -19.17
C LEU A 142 -0.44 18.19 -20.36
N PHE A 143 0.39 18.31 -21.40
CA PHE A 143 0.01 19.02 -22.64
C PHE A 143 -1.13 18.32 -23.39
N MET A 144 -1.13 16.99 -23.46
CA MET A 144 -2.24 16.25 -24.09
C MET A 144 -3.53 16.33 -23.27
N PHE A 145 -3.46 16.29 -21.93
CA PHE A 145 -4.63 16.45 -21.08
C PHE A 145 -5.23 17.86 -21.19
N ILE A 146 -4.40 18.91 -21.21
CA ILE A 146 -4.89 20.28 -21.40
C ILE A 146 -5.47 20.48 -22.81
N LEU A 147 -4.89 19.88 -23.85
CA LEU A 147 -5.41 19.97 -25.22
C LEU A 147 -6.78 19.27 -25.36
N VAL A 148 -6.98 18.13 -24.68
CA VAL A 148 -8.28 17.43 -24.66
C VAL A 148 -9.34 18.25 -23.92
N ILE A 149 -8.97 18.92 -22.82
CA ILE A 149 -9.90 19.80 -22.08
C ILE A 149 -10.26 21.05 -22.91
N LEU A 150 -9.29 21.64 -23.61
CA LEU A 150 -9.54 22.81 -24.48
C LEU A 150 -10.37 22.46 -25.73
N LEU A 151 -10.21 21.26 -26.30
CA LEU A 151 -11.01 20.81 -27.45
C LEU A 151 -12.47 20.45 -27.07
N GLN A 152 -12.78 20.21 -25.79
CA GLN A 152 -14.16 19.95 -25.36
C GLN A 152 -14.99 21.21 -25.08
N GLN A 153 -14.38 22.39 -24.92
CA GLN A 153 -15.12 23.63 -24.64
C GLN A 153 -15.77 24.27 -25.88
N ASP A 154 -15.39 23.88 -27.10
CA ASP A 154 -15.84 24.56 -28.34
C ASP A 154 -17.13 24.00 -28.98
N THR A 155 -17.84 23.04 -28.35
CA THR A 155 -19.09 22.50 -28.94
C THR A 155 -20.39 23.00 -28.30
N SER A 156 -20.34 23.89 -27.30
CA SER A 156 -21.55 24.47 -26.68
C SER A 156 -21.86 25.89 -27.15
N SER A 157 -21.91 26.13 -28.46
CA SER A 157 -22.66 27.27 -28.99
C SER A 157 -23.17 26.96 -30.39
N PHE A 158 -24.45 26.59 -30.53
CA PHE A 158 -25.36 27.12 -31.55
C PHE A 158 -26.80 26.67 -31.26
N PRO A 159 -27.82 27.53 -31.45
CA PRO A 159 -29.17 27.34 -30.92
C PRO A 159 -30.07 26.59 -31.93
N ARG A 160 -31.06 25.82 -31.45
CA ARG A 160 -32.18 25.40 -32.30
C ARG A 160 -33.47 25.09 -31.53
N HIS A 161 -34.47 25.93 -31.81
CA HIS A 161 -35.93 25.72 -31.81
C HIS A 161 -36.63 25.01 -30.63
N ARG A 162 -37.41 25.79 -29.87
CA ARG A 162 -38.64 25.28 -29.23
C ARG A 162 -39.84 25.60 -30.10
N HIS A 163 -40.45 24.56 -30.63
CA HIS A 163 -41.82 24.53 -31.11
C HIS A 163 -42.68 24.02 -29.95
N PHE A 164 -43.67 24.80 -29.50
CA PHE A 164 -44.66 24.37 -28.49
C PHE A 164 -46.04 24.33 -29.13
N PRO A 165 -46.84 23.27 -28.92
CA PRO A 165 -48.21 23.19 -29.42
C PRO A 165 -49.21 23.77 -28.41
N GLY A 166 -50.25 24.43 -28.95
CA GLY A 166 -51.63 24.41 -28.49
C GLY A 166 -51.98 24.87 -27.07
N LYS A 167 -52.71 25.99 -26.96
CA LYS A 167 -53.68 26.20 -25.89
C LYS A 167 -55.01 26.63 -26.47
N LYS A 168 -56.05 25.87 -26.09
CA LYS A 168 -57.47 26.13 -26.29
C LYS A 168 -57.95 27.25 -25.36
N ASP A 169 -59.06 27.83 -25.79
CA ASP A 169 -59.99 28.79 -25.15
C ASP A 169 -59.66 30.28 -25.34
#